data_AF-L0RAM6-F1
#
_entry.id   AF-L0RAM6-F1
#
_cell.length_a   1.000
_cell.length_b   1.000
_cell.length_c   1.000
_cell.angle_alpha   90.00
_cell.angle_beta   90.00
_cell.angle_gamma   90.00
#
_symmetry.space_group_name_H-M   'P 1'
#
loop_
_entity.id
_entity.type
_entity.pdbx_description
1 polymer ?
#
loop_
_entity_poly.entity_id
_entity_poly.type
_entity_poly.pdbx_seq_one_letter_code
_entity_poly.pdbx_strand_id
1 'polypeptide(L)'
;MSMLAGFREKPFLDKISILNEVATGKDAAELEGLLDLFQTPLDDTSVDYMVVTALNGVLSSDEQSAVKQLESADEKLKVLCIRLCGEFKFKSSVPELLKIAEGTDDADLLFEVLTSLSKIGGTEAIELFRSNIDNDDDLVVVMSIEMLGELKDEQAIDGLKAIVLRNNEDDRYEVCDLTTWKAVEALAEIGTDAALDFIVENIHHRNPTVRRVATDSLCSLGGAAVPYLKKVISPDSDKDDMILAANVLGFIGDKDGLDVLMDAVEKQYSTDSSVKYAIYEAIGRIGTMKGVISLIDGLNDEDELIIVAVLTGLDSLVNPGVIKKMVEIISEGGSKAGKILRGIVTARAVNIFAGLYSEGKIGRFLMNAVVASKDMVVHEAFRLKLVEIGGDEAQADIARLPEHVSGEGKRALAVDDSKSMLALYRSILTSAGYEPVVAENGQEAYELVENGDEFDVIITDMNMPVMDGMEFVSKLRQTAGFEDLPVIMVTTESEGSQKELAQKTGVTDFITKPFTADQLKSKIEEYVS
;
A
#
# COMPACT_ATOMS: atom_id res chain seq x y z
N MET A 1 -0.99 -23.61 56.22
CA MET A 1 -2.44 -23.92 56.25
C MET A 1 -3.05 -22.97 55.24
N SER A 2 -3.80 -23.47 54.26
CA SER A 2 -4.20 -22.68 53.10
C SER A 2 -4.93 -21.38 53.51
N MET A 3 -4.61 -20.28 52.85
CA MET A 3 -5.28 -18.97 53.02
C MET A 3 -6.74 -19.05 52.61
N LEU A 4 -7.05 -19.89 51.61
CA LEU A 4 -8.40 -20.23 51.16
C LEU A 4 -9.15 -21.18 52.10
N ALA A 5 -8.56 -21.63 53.22
CA ALA A 5 -9.28 -22.42 54.23
C ALA A 5 -10.53 -21.67 54.75
N GLY A 6 -11.70 -22.25 54.50
CA GLY A 6 -13.00 -21.68 54.84
C GLY A 6 -13.42 -20.46 54.00
N PHE A 7 -12.86 -20.27 52.80
CA PHE A 7 -13.04 -19.04 51.99
C PHE A 7 -14.50 -18.61 51.79
N ARG A 8 -15.41 -19.55 51.50
CA ARG A 8 -16.82 -19.28 51.19
C ARG A 8 -17.53 -18.47 52.30
N GLU A 9 -17.20 -18.74 53.57
CA GLU A 9 -17.79 -18.10 54.76
C GLU A 9 -17.11 -16.78 55.16
N LYS A 10 -16.01 -16.37 54.50
CA LYS A 10 -15.27 -15.15 54.88
C LYS A 10 -16.04 -13.87 54.46
N PRO A 11 -15.91 -12.77 55.23
CA PRO A 11 -16.36 -11.43 54.82
C PRO A 11 -15.82 -11.02 53.44
N PHE A 12 -16.56 -10.18 52.72
CA PHE A 12 -16.17 -9.71 51.38
C PHE A 12 -14.76 -9.09 51.35
N LEU A 13 -14.44 -8.18 52.27
CA LEU A 13 -13.11 -7.54 52.30
C LEU A 13 -11.96 -8.54 52.55
N ASP A 14 -12.21 -9.58 53.36
CA ASP A 14 -11.23 -10.64 53.64
C ASP A 14 -11.02 -11.51 52.38
N LYS A 15 -12.10 -11.82 51.64
CA LYS A 15 -12.04 -12.53 50.35
C LYS A 15 -11.19 -11.75 49.32
N ILE A 16 -11.44 -10.45 49.17
CA ILE A 16 -10.67 -9.55 48.29
C ILE A 16 -9.20 -9.48 48.71
N SER A 17 -8.91 -9.38 50.01
CA SER A 17 -7.54 -9.31 50.52
C SER A 17 -6.77 -10.61 50.25
N ILE A 18 -7.38 -11.77 50.52
CA ILE A 18 -6.75 -13.08 50.33
C ILE A 18 -6.50 -13.35 48.85
N LEU A 19 -7.46 -13.08 47.95
CA LEU A 19 -7.24 -13.32 46.51
C LEU A 19 -6.14 -12.42 45.93
N ASN A 20 -6.01 -11.18 46.38
CA ASN A 20 -4.87 -10.32 46.02
C ASN A 20 -3.53 -10.87 46.54
N GLU A 21 -3.49 -11.38 47.77
CA GLU A 21 -2.29 -11.96 48.37
C GLU A 21 -1.87 -13.25 47.63
N VAL A 22 -2.82 -14.13 47.30
CA VAL A 22 -2.58 -15.34 46.51
C VAL A 22 -2.15 -15.01 45.07
N ALA A 23 -2.81 -14.06 44.39
CA ALA A 23 -2.44 -13.62 43.04
C ALA A 23 -1.03 -13.03 42.96
N THR A 24 -0.62 -12.30 44.00
CA THR A 24 0.70 -11.65 44.08
C THR A 24 1.80 -12.61 44.52
N GLY A 25 1.51 -13.48 45.49
CA GLY A 25 2.46 -14.47 46.02
C GLY A 25 2.64 -15.70 45.14
N LYS A 26 1.65 -16.00 44.29
CA LYS A 26 1.64 -17.12 43.33
C LYS A 26 1.90 -18.50 43.95
N ASP A 27 1.43 -18.72 45.18
CA ASP A 27 1.68 -19.97 45.90
C ASP A 27 0.87 -21.13 45.32
N ALA A 28 1.58 -22.09 44.71
CA ALA A 28 0.99 -23.32 44.17
C ALA A 28 0.26 -24.16 45.23
N ALA A 29 0.54 -23.98 46.53
CA ALA A 29 -0.19 -24.64 47.62
C ALA A 29 -1.66 -24.20 47.74
N GLU A 30 -2.06 -23.09 47.11
CA GLU A 30 -3.45 -22.60 47.08
C GLU A 30 -4.22 -23.06 45.81
N LEU A 31 -3.55 -23.70 44.85
CA LEU A 31 -4.14 -24.04 43.54
C LEU A 31 -5.41 -24.89 43.67
N GLU A 32 -5.41 -25.95 44.48
CA GLU A 32 -6.61 -26.80 44.67
C GLU A 32 -7.80 -25.99 45.22
N GLY A 33 -7.55 -24.98 46.06
CA GLY A 33 -8.58 -24.09 46.57
C GLY A 33 -9.09 -23.10 45.52
N LEU A 34 -8.23 -22.61 44.63
CA LEU A 34 -8.65 -21.75 43.51
C LEU A 34 -9.48 -22.53 42.48
N LEU A 35 -9.16 -23.80 42.24
CA LEU A 35 -9.91 -24.68 41.34
C LEU A 35 -11.34 -24.96 41.85
N ASP A 36 -11.52 -25.25 43.16
CA ASP A 36 -12.85 -25.38 43.79
C ASP A 36 -13.69 -24.10 43.63
N LEU A 37 -13.08 -22.94 43.86
CA LEU A 37 -13.74 -21.64 43.76
C LEU A 37 -14.07 -21.25 42.30
N PHE A 38 -13.28 -21.69 41.32
CA PHE A 38 -13.55 -21.48 39.90
C PHE A 38 -14.67 -22.38 39.39
N GLN A 39 -14.60 -23.69 39.68
CA GLN A 39 -15.58 -24.69 39.22
C GLN A 39 -16.92 -24.57 39.94
N THR A 40 -16.93 -24.07 41.19
CA THR A 40 -18.14 -23.72 41.92
C THR A 40 -18.04 -22.25 42.37
N PRO A 41 -18.52 -21.28 41.56
CA PRO A 41 -18.48 -19.86 41.87
C PRO A 41 -19.16 -19.45 43.20
N LEU A 42 -19.04 -18.18 43.55
CA LEU A 42 -19.53 -17.59 44.80
C LEU A 42 -20.79 -16.74 44.62
N ASP A 43 -21.33 -16.67 43.40
CA ASP A 43 -22.41 -15.77 42.98
C ASP A 43 -22.10 -14.27 43.24
N ASP A 44 -20.81 -13.91 43.27
CA ASP A 44 -20.31 -12.53 43.40
C ASP A 44 -19.30 -12.26 42.28
N THR A 45 -19.76 -11.58 41.23
CA THR A 45 -18.98 -11.31 40.02
C THR A 45 -17.63 -10.62 40.29
N SER A 46 -17.50 -9.86 41.38
CA SER A 46 -16.24 -9.19 41.73
C SER A 46 -15.25 -10.16 42.37
N VAL A 47 -15.73 -11.03 43.27
CA VAL A 47 -14.88 -12.06 43.90
C VAL A 47 -14.54 -13.17 42.89
N ASP A 48 -15.51 -13.60 42.08
CA ASP A 48 -15.31 -14.64 41.06
C ASP A 48 -14.28 -14.20 40.00
N TYR A 49 -14.31 -12.94 39.55
CA TYR A 49 -13.26 -12.37 38.68
C TYR A 49 -11.89 -12.37 39.35
N MET A 50 -11.82 -12.12 40.66
CA MET A 50 -10.57 -12.20 41.42
C MET A 50 -10.10 -13.65 41.65
N VAL A 51 -10.98 -14.65 41.66
CA VAL A 51 -10.59 -16.07 41.63
C VAL A 51 -9.88 -16.39 40.31
N VAL A 52 -10.42 -15.95 39.16
CA VAL A 52 -9.74 -16.09 37.86
C VAL A 52 -8.39 -15.38 37.85
N THR A 53 -8.32 -14.18 38.42
CA THR A 53 -7.08 -13.39 38.51
C THR A 53 -6.02 -14.09 39.36
N ALA A 54 -6.40 -14.67 40.51
CA ALA A 54 -5.49 -15.44 41.37
C ALA A 54 -5.07 -16.76 40.73
N LEU A 55 -5.99 -17.45 40.04
CA LEU A 55 -5.72 -18.70 39.32
C LEU A 55 -4.72 -18.47 38.19
N ASN A 56 -4.89 -17.43 37.39
CA ASN A 56 -3.89 -16.99 36.40
C ASN A 56 -2.56 -16.62 37.08
N GLY A 57 -2.60 -15.94 38.22
CA GLY A 57 -1.42 -15.59 39.01
C GLY A 57 -0.57 -16.83 39.35
N VAL A 58 -1.19 -17.87 39.93
CA VAL A 58 -0.52 -19.12 40.31
C VAL A 58 -0.08 -19.95 39.08
N LEU A 59 -0.99 -20.20 38.13
CA LEU A 59 -0.71 -21.06 36.97
C LEU A 59 0.38 -20.48 36.05
N SER A 60 0.48 -19.16 35.91
CA SER A 60 1.56 -18.50 35.15
C SER A 60 2.96 -18.61 35.76
N SER A 61 3.10 -19.28 36.92
CA SER A 61 4.39 -19.65 37.52
C SER A 61 4.59 -21.16 37.67
N ASP A 62 3.61 -21.99 37.33
CA ASP A 62 3.70 -23.45 37.38
C ASP A 62 3.18 -24.06 36.07
N GLU A 63 4.09 -24.15 35.10
CA GLU A 63 3.85 -24.77 33.79
C GLU A 63 3.31 -26.20 33.91
N GLN A 64 3.77 -27.00 34.88
CA GLN A 64 3.30 -28.39 35.03
C GLN A 64 1.84 -28.43 35.50
N SER A 65 1.47 -27.57 36.45
CA SER A 65 0.08 -27.46 36.90
C SER A 65 -0.84 -26.88 35.82
N ALA A 66 -0.36 -25.91 35.02
CA ALA A 66 -1.12 -25.32 33.93
C ALA A 66 -1.40 -26.32 32.80
N VAL A 67 -0.37 -27.04 32.32
CA VAL A 67 -0.50 -28.08 31.30
C VAL A 67 -1.44 -29.20 31.78
N LYS A 68 -1.36 -29.59 33.05
CA LYS A 68 -2.27 -30.59 33.64
C LYS A 68 -3.74 -30.16 33.61
N GLN A 69 -4.07 -28.86 33.63
CA GLN A 69 -5.46 -28.40 33.54
C GLN A 69 -6.02 -28.42 32.10
N LEU A 70 -5.20 -28.67 31.07
CA LEU A 70 -5.69 -28.85 29.69
C LEU A 70 -6.56 -30.12 29.55
N GLU A 71 -6.32 -31.14 30.39
CA GLU A 71 -7.18 -32.34 30.48
C GLU A 71 -8.46 -32.12 31.32
N SER A 72 -8.81 -30.87 31.66
CA SER A 72 -10.00 -30.51 32.44
C SER A 72 -11.30 -30.83 31.71
N ALA A 73 -12.27 -31.40 32.43
CA ALA A 73 -13.66 -31.55 32.00
C ALA A 73 -14.51 -30.27 32.22
N ASP A 74 -13.96 -29.25 32.88
CA ASP A 74 -14.49 -27.89 32.87
C ASP A 74 -13.89 -27.13 31.67
N GLU A 75 -14.72 -26.81 30.69
CA GLU A 75 -14.34 -26.14 29.44
C GLU A 75 -13.85 -24.70 29.65
N LYS A 76 -14.37 -23.98 30.66
CA LYS A 76 -13.90 -22.62 30.96
C LYS A 76 -12.49 -22.66 31.53
N LEU A 77 -12.20 -23.64 32.39
CA LEU A 77 -10.86 -23.87 32.91
C LEU A 77 -9.91 -24.33 31.80
N LYS A 78 -10.37 -25.17 30.87
CA LYS A 78 -9.60 -25.60 29.70
C LYS A 78 -9.19 -24.41 28.83
N VAL A 79 -10.15 -23.57 28.40
CA VAL A 79 -9.89 -22.36 27.60
C VAL A 79 -9.00 -21.35 28.35
N LEU A 80 -9.18 -21.18 29.66
CA LEU A 80 -8.28 -20.36 30.48
C LEU A 80 -6.83 -20.85 30.41
N CYS A 81 -6.63 -22.17 30.54
CA CYS A 81 -5.30 -22.78 30.53
C CYS A 81 -4.68 -22.83 29.11
N ILE A 82 -5.48 -22.98 28.06
CA ILE A 82 -5.04 -22.83 26.66
C ILE A 82 -4.46 -21.43 26.44
N ARG A 83 -5.22 -20.38 26.78
CA ARG A 83 -4.79 -18.98 26.67
C ARG A 83 -3.52 -18.69 27.47
N LEU A 84 -3.44 -19.20 28.70
CA LEU A 84 -2.31 -19.02 29.60
C LEU A 84 -1.04 -19.73 29.11
N CYS A 85 -1.16 -20.95 28.57
CA CYS A 85 -0.02 -21.64 27.95
C CYS A 85 0.55 -20.85 26.76
N GLY A 86 -0.33 -20.18 26.00
CA GLY A 86 0.04 -19.27 24.92
C GLY A 86 0.76 -18.03 25.41
N GLU A 87 0.13 -17.28 26.33
CA GLU A 87 0.65 -16.03 26.89
C GLU A 87 2.03 -16.20 27.54
N PHE A 88 2.24 -17.28 28.30
CA PHE A 88 3.50 -17.57 28.99
C PHE A 88 4.44 -18.49 28.20
N LYS A 89 4.11 -18.81 26.93
CA LYS A 89 4.90 -19.60 25.97
C LYS A 89 5.37 -20.96 26.52
N PHE A 90 4.48 -21.66 27.21
CA PHE A 90 4.73 -22.95 27.87
C PHE A 90 4.92 -24.08 26.84
N LYS A 91 6.16 -24.32 26.41
CA LYS A 91 6.48 -25.30 25.36
C LYS A 91 6.10 -26.74 25.71
N SER A 92 5.99 -27.11 26.99
CA SER A 92 5.51 -28.46 27.36
C SER A 92 4.00 -28.67 27.16
N SER A 93 3.23 -27.59 26.90
CA SER A 93 1.80 -27.68 26.56
C SER A 93 1.54 -28.19 25.14
N VAL A 94 2.48 -28.01 24.21
CA VAL A 94 2.26 -28.20 22.77
C VAL A 94 1.67 -29.58 22.42
N PRO A 95 2.16 -30.72 22.94
CA PRO A 95 1.58 -32.03 22.61
C PRO A 95 0.12 -32.18 23.05
N GLU A 96 -0.28 -31.52 24.13
CA GLU A 96 -1.65 -31.57 24.66
C GLU A 96 -2.56 -30.58 23.93
N LEU A 97 -2.05 -29.40 23.56
CA LEU A 97 -2.73 -28.46 22.68
C LEU A 97 -3.04 -29.07 21.30
N LEU A 98 -2.07 -29.77 20.69
CA LEU A 98 -2.29 -30.51 19.43
C LEU A 98 -3.37 -31.58 19.59
N LYS A 99 -3.34 -32.36 20.67
CA LYS A 99 -4.35 -33.37 21.03
C LYS A 99 -5.76 -32.79 21.25
N ILE A 100 -5.87 -31.53 21.69
CA ILE A 100 -7.16 -30.82 21.78
C ILE A 100 -7.63 -30.39 20.38
N ALA A 101 -6.73 -29.85 19.54
CA ALA A 101 -7.06 -29.44 18.17
C ALA A 101 -7.48 -30.62 17.27
N GLU A 102 -6.79 -31.76 17.37
CA GLU A 102 -7.16 -33.01 16.68
C GLU A 102 -8.51 -33.60 17.15
N GLY A 103 -9.01 -33.15 18.31
CA GLY A 103 -10.19 -33.70 18.98
C GLY A 103 -11.41 -32.77 19.01
N THR A 104 -11.40 -31.65 18.29
CA THR A 104 -12.48 -30.64 18.32
C THR A 104 -13.07 -30.36 16.94
N ASP A 105 -14.41 -30.41 16.84
CA ASP A 105 -15.18 -29.87 15.72
C ASP A 105 -15.64 -28.40 16.01
N ASP A 106 -15.29 -27.85 17.18
CA ASP A 106 -15.64 -26.50 17.63
C ASP A 106 -14.56 -25.49 17.17
N ALA A 107 -14.97 -24.55 16.30
CA ALA A 107 -14.10 -23.54 15.71
C ALA A 107 -13.62 -22.47 16.71
N ASP A 108 -14.44 -22.06 17.69
CA ASP A 108 -14.02 -21.12 18.73
C ASP A 108 -12.90 -21.74 19.58
N LEU A 109 -13.05 -23.02 19.95
CA LEU A 109 -12.03 -23.76 20.71
C LEU A 109 -10.76 -23.99 19.87
N LEU A 110 -10.90 -24.34 18.58
CA LEU A 110 -9.77 -24.50 17.67
C LEU A 110 -9.00 -23.19 17.49
N PHE A 111 -9.70 -22.06 17.32
CA PHE A 111 -9.11 -20.73 17.21
C PHE A 111 -8.29 -20.36 18.46
N GLU A 112 -8.80 -20.64 19.66
CA GLU A 112 -8.06 -20.43 20.91
C GLU A 112 -6.79 -21.30 21.02
N VAL A 113 -6.85 -22.55 20.58
CA VAL A 113 -5.70 -23.46 20.58
C VAL A 113 -4.64 -23.02 19.56
N LEU A 114 -5.04 -22.68 18.34
CA LEU A 114 -4.13 -22.16 17.30
C LEU A 114 -3.51 -20.83 17.74
N THR A 115 -4.28 -19.93 18.37
CA THR A 115 -3.80 -18.67 18.96
C THR A 115 -2.76 -18.92 20.06
N SER A 116 -2.93 -19.99 20.84
CA SER A 116 -1.96 -20.41 21.86
C SER A 116 -0.67 -20.95 21.24
N LEU A 117 -0.79 -21.84 20.26
CA LEU A 117 0.34 -22.44 19.54
C LEU A 117 1.17 -21.41 18.77
N SER A 118 0.52 -20.45 18.10
CA SER A 118 1.13 -19.25 17.52
C SER A 118 2.00 -18.53 18.54
N LYS A 119 1.42 -18.15 19.69
CA LYS A 119 2.14 -17.42 20.75
C LYS A 119 3.30 -18.22 21.33
N ILE A 120 3.19 -19.54 21.50
CA ILE A 120 4.31 -20.39 21.95
C ILE A 120 5.44 -20.41 20.92
N GLY A 121 5.09 -20.57 19.64
CA GLY A 121 5.99 -20.61 18.50
C GLY A 121 6.85 -21.89 18.42
N GLY A 122 7.09 -22.36 17.21
CA GLY A 122 7.83 -23.59 16.92
C GLY A 122 7.28 -24.30 15.69
N THR A 123 8.03 -25.24 15.14
CA THR A 123 7.60 -26.03 13.97
C THR A 123 6.77 -27.26 14.37
N GLU A 124 6.63 -27.54 15.66
CA GLU A 124 5.87 -28.67 16.20
C GLU A 124 4.37 -28.63 15.83
N ALA A 125 3.81 -27.45 15.57
CA ALA A 125 2.41 -27.26 15.16
C ALA A 125 2.21 -27.02 13.65
N ILE A 126 3.27 -27.07 12.85
CA ILE A 126 3.23 -26.70 11.42
C ILE A 126 2.28 -27.58 10.59
N GLU A 127 2.19 -28.86 10.94
CA GLU A 127 1.26 -29.82 10.34
C GLU A 127 -0.22 -29.45 10.58
N LEU A 128 -0.54 -28.93 11.78
CA LEU A 128 -1.89 -28.53 12.18
C LEU A 128 -2.33 -27.23 11.49
N PHE A 129 -1.42 -26.25 11.35
CA PHE A 129 -1.71 -25.07 10.53
C PHE A 129 -1.93 -25.48 9.07
N ARG A 130 -1.09 -26.38 8.52
CA ARG A 130 -1.27 -26.89 7.15
C ARG A 130 -2.62 -27.61 6.93
N SER A 131 -3.13 -28.34 7.92
CA SER A 131 -4.43 -29.02 7.80
C SER A 131 -5.65 -28.09 7.94
N ASN A 132 -5.45 -26.81 8.26
CA ASN A 132 -6.52 -25.83 8.52
C ASN A 132 -6.53 -24.66 7.50
N ILE A 133 -5.74 -24.75 6.44
CA ILE A 133 -5.72 -23.78 5.33
C ILE A 133 -7.02 -23.80 4.49
N ASP A 134 -7.76 -24.91 4.51
CA ASP A 134 -9.07 -25.11 3.84
C ASP A 134 -10.22 -25.31 4.86
N ASN A 135 -10.14 -24.69 6.04
CA ASN A 135 -11.19 -24.77 7.06
C ASN A 135 -12.46 -23.98 6.65
N ASP A 136 -13.64 -24.36 7.16
CA ASP A 136 -14.91 -23.65 6.94
C ASP A 136 -14.99 -22.29 7.67
N ASP A 137 -14.11 -22.03 8.65
CA ASP A 137 -14.01 -20.75 9.37
C ASP A 137 -12.83 -19.89 8.90
N ASP A 138 -13.13 -18.68 8.39
CA ASP A 138 -12.13 -17.75 7.86
C ASP A 138 -11.07 -17.31 8.88
N LEU A 139 -11.39 -17.24 10.18
CA LEU A 139 -10.43 -16.80 11.21
C LEU A 139 -9.42 -17.91 11.53
N VAL A 140 -9.88 -19.18 11.52
CA VAL A 140 -9.03 -20.36 11.58
C VAL A 140 -8.10 -20.45 10.36
N VAL A 141 -8.62 -20.19 9.15
CA VAL A 141 -7.81 -20.15 7.92
C VAL A 141 -6.77 -19.04 7.97
N VAL A 142 -7.17 -17.79 8.25
CA VAL A 142 -6.30 -16.60 8.28
C VAL A 142 -5.11 -16.79 9.22
N MET A 143 -5.35 -17.24 10.44
CA MET A 143 -4.28 -17.50 11.41
C MET A 143 -3.39 -18.66 11.01
N SER A 144 -3.95 -19.70 10.37
CA SER A 144 -3.16 -20.82 9.86
C SER A 144 -2.23 -20.38 8.73
N ILE A 145 -2.71 -19.54 7.81
CA ILE A 145 -1.92 -18.94 6.75
C ILE A 145 -0.79 -18.05 7.32
N GLU A 146 -1.12 -17.16 8.25
CA GLU A 146 -0.14 -16.25 8.89
C GLU A 146 0.99 -17.04 9.56
N MET A 147 0.67 -18.09 10.30
CA MET A 147 1.68 -18.95 10.92
C MET A 147 2.51 -19.77 9.93
N LEU A 148 1.97 -20.13 8.76
CA LEU A 148 2.75 -20.81 7.71
C LEU A 148 3.70 -19.84 7.00
N GLY A 149 3.35 -18.56 6.92
CA GLY A 149 4.24 -17.45 6.55
C GLY A 149 5.39 -17.28 7.54
N GLU A 150 5.08 -17.03 8.82
CA GLU A 150 6.09 -16.84 9.88
C GLU A 150 7.06 -18.03 9.99
N LEU A 151 6.54 -19.26 9.92
CA LEU A 151 7.33 -20.50 10.02
C LEU A 151 8.03 -20.87 8.70
N LYS A 152 7.76 -20.15 7.60
CA LYS A 152 8.33 -20.35 6.26
C LYS A 152 8.12 -21.77 5.71
N ASP A 153 6.90 -22.30 5.82
CA ASP A 153 6.61 -23.68 5.43
C ASP A 153 6.52 -23.85 3.90
N GLU A 154 7.58 -24.40 3.29
CA GLU A 154 7.61 -24.68 1.84
C GLU A 154 6.47 -25.63 1.40
N GLN A 155 5.95 -26.47 2.29
CA GLN A 155 4.83 -27.38 1.99
C GLN A 155 3.46 -26.69 1.93
N ALA A 156 3.33 -25.47 2.44
CA ALA A 156 2.09 -24.69 2.34
C ALA A 156 1.93 -24.00 0.98
N ILE A 157 3.02 -23.82 0.22
CA ILE A 157 3.08 -22.98 -0.99
C ILE A 157 1.95 -23.31 -1.99
N ASP A 158 1.73 -24.58 -2.31
CA ASP A 158 0.73 -24.96 -3.32
C ASP A 158 -0.72 -24.70 -2.86
N GLY A 159 -1.00 -24.77 -1.55
CA GLY A 159 -2.30 -24.40 -0.97
C GLY A 159 -2.51 -22.87 -0.96
N LEU A 160 -1.49 -22.11 -0.56
CA LEU A 160 -1.50 -20.65 -0.61
C LEU A 160 -1.71 -20.13 -2.03
N LYS A 161 -1.05 -20.75 -3.03
CA LYS A 161 -1.27 -20.47 -4.45
C LYS A 161 -2.70 -20.76 -4.89
N ALA A 162 -3.29 -21.86 -4.43
CA ALA A 162 -4.67 -22.22 -4.77
C ALA A 162 -5.67 -21.17 -4.25
N ILE A 163 -5.45 -20.60 -3.06
CA ILE A 163 -6.26 -19.50 -2.51
C ILE A 163 -6.16 -18.24 -3.41
N VAL A 164 -4.95 -17.80 -3.75
CA VAL A 164 -4.76 -16.59 -4.59
C VAL A 164 -5.35 -16.78 -6.00
N LEU A 165 -5.17 -17.96 -6.60
CA LEU A 165 -5.79 -18.29 -7.90
C LEU A 165 -7.31 -18.36 -7.82
N ARG A 166 -7.87 -18.87 -6.71
CA ARG A 166 -9.32 -18.96 -6.45
C ARG A 166 -9.99 -17.58 -6.42
N ASN A 167 -9.27 -16.52 -6.04
CA ASN A 167 -9.77 -15.15 -6.10
C ASN A 167 -9.77 -14.58 -7.54
N ASN A 168 -9.00 -15.14 -8.49
CA ASN A 168 -8.92 -14.64 -9.86
C ASN A 168 -10.08 -15.13 -10.77
N GLU A 169 -10.96 -16.00 -10.24
CA GLU A 169 -12.12 -16.55 -10.93
C GLU A 169 -13.25 -15.53 -11.13
N ASP A 170 -14.04 -15.71 -12.21
CA ASP A 170 -15.08 -14.76 -12.67
C ASP A 170 -16.17 -14.45 -11.65
N ASP A 171 -16.38 -15.32 -10.65
CA ASP A 171 -17.38 -15.17 -9.59
C ASP A 171 -16.82 -14.65 -8.25
N ARG A 172 -15.49 -14.38 -8.16
CA ARG A 172 -14.82 -13.99 -6.92
C ARG A 172 -13.95 -12.73 -6.97
N TYR A 173 -13.38 -12.37 -8.13
CA TYR A 173 -12.39 -11.28 -8.24
C TYR A 173 -12.84 -9.88 -7.82
N GLU A 174 -14.14 -9.66 -7.56
CA GLU A 174 -14.68 -8.37 -7.14
C GLU A 174 -14.28 -7.97 -5.71
N VAL A 175 -13.94 -8.94 -4.86
CA VAL A 175 -13.60 -8.73 -3.44
C VAL A 175 -12.33 -9.50 -3.09
N CYS A 176 -11.35 -8.83 -2.49
CA CYS A 176 -10.24 -9.51 -1.81
C CYS A 176 -10.72 -9.94 -0.42
N ASP A 177 -10.92 -11.24 -0.23
CA ASP A 177 -11.18 -11.81 1.09
C ASP A 177 -9.88 -11.84 1.92
N LEU A 178 -10.03 -11.94 3.25
CA LEU A 178 -8.89 -11.84 4.18
C LEU A 178 -7.93 -13.03 4.03
N THR A 179 -8.42 -14.19 3.58
CA THR A 179 -7.60 -15.38 3.30
C THR A 179 -6.74 -15.19 2.05
N THR A 180 -7.27 -14.56 0.98
CA THR A 180 -6.50 -14.18 -0.22
C THR A 180 -5.41 -13.15 0.10
N TRP A 181 -5.73 -12.09 0.85
CA TRP A 181 -4.72 -11.12 1.31
C TRP A 181 -3.58 -11.85 2.03
N LYS A 182 -3.93 -12.64 3.05
CA LYS A 182 -2.97 -13.35 3.89
C LYS A 182 -2.15 -14.38 3.12
N ALA A 183 -2.72 -15.02 2.09
CA ALA A 183 -1.99 -15.97 1.26
C ALA A 183 -0.87 -15.32 0.45
N VAL A 184 -1.05 -14.07 -0.02
CA VAL A 184 0.01 -13.31 -0.71
C VAL A 184 1.11 -12.90 0.29
N GLU A 185 0.76 -12.41 1.48
CA GLU A 185 1.72 -12.08 2.53
C GLU A 185 2.55 -13.32 2.92
N ALA A 186 1.90 -14.45 3.22
CA ALA A 186 2.58 -15.68 3.61
C ALA A 186 3.51 -16.23 2.51
N LEU A 187 3.12 -16.14 1.23
CA LEU A 187 4.00 -16.50 0.11
C LEU A 187 5.26 -15.62 0.04
N ALA A 188 5.12 -14.31 0.30
CA ALA A 188 6.25 -13.37 0.33
C ALA A 188 7.15 -13.63 1.55
N GLU A 189 6.57 -13.96 2.70
CA GLU A 189 7.31 -14.31 3.91
C GLU A 189 8.05 -15.64 3.78
N ILE A 190 7.44 -16.67 3.18
CA ILE A 190 8.12 -17.94 2.83
C ILE A 190 9.33 -17.63 1.93
N GLY A 191 9.13 -16.81 0.88
CA GLY A 191 10.22 -16.16 0.16
C GLY A 191 11.14 -17.07 -0.67
N THR A 192 10.68 -18.29 -0.99
CA THR A 192 11.39 -19.20 -1.91
C THR A 192 11.19 -18.80 -3.37
N ASP A 193 12.10 -19.21 -4.26
CA ASP A 193 12.01 -19.00 -5.71
C ASP A 193 10.60 -19.33 -6.25
N ALA A 194 10.02 -20.45 -5.81
CA ALA A 194 8.71 -20.93 -6.26
C ALA A 194 7.53 -20.10 -5.74
N ALA A 195 7.67 -19.39 -4.61
CA ALA A 195 6.66 -18.46 -4.09
C ALA A 195 6.81 -17.07 -4.73
N LEU A 196 8.04 -16.58 -4.86
CA LEU A 196 8.33 -15.26 -5.44
C LEU A 196 8.08 -15.20 -6.95
N ASP A 197 8.37 -16.27 -7.70
CA ASP A 197 7.96 -16.37 -9.11
C ASP A 197 6.44 -16.26 -9.24
N PHE A 198 5.67 -16.95 -8.39
CA PHE A 198 4.21 -16.92 -8.47
C PHE A 198 3.61 -15.53 -8.16
N ILE A 199 4.15 -14.81 -7.17
CA ILE A 199 3.70 -13.43 -6.87
C ILE A 199 3.96 -12.52 -8.08
N VAL A 200 5.08 -12.69 -8.77
CA VAL A 200 5.43 -11.90 -9.96
C VAL A 200 4.63 -12.34 -11.20
N GLU A 201 4.37 -13.64 -11.38
CA GLU A 201 3.48 -14.19 -12.41
C GLU A 201 2.01 -13.76 -12.23
N ASN A 202 1.61 -13.33 -11.02
CA ASN A 202 0.27 -12.84 -10.70
C ASN A 202 0.27 -11.36 -10.29
N ILE A 203 1.29 -10.58 -10.66
CA ILE A 203 1.39 -9.16 -10.29
C ILE A 203 0.22 -8.33 -10.87
N HIS A 204 -0.28 -8.74 -12.04
CA HIS A 204 -1.47 -8.23 -12.72
C HIS A 204 -2.72 -9.06 -12.36
N HIS A 205 -2.94 -9.32 -11.08
CA HIS A 205 -4.16 -10.00 -10.61
C HIS A 205 -5.41 -9.18 -10.92
N ARG A 206 -6.56 -9.81 -11.19
CA ARG A 206 -7.80 -9.08 -11.54
C ARG A 206 -8.37 -8.27 -10.38
N ASN A 207 -8.08 -8.63 -9.13
CA ASN A 207 -8.47 -7.84 -7.97
C ASN A 207 -7.41 -6.76 -7.66
N PRO A 208 -7.78 -5.46 -7.58
CA PRO A 208 -6.81 -4.38 -7.35
C PRO A 208 -6.12 -4.45 -5.99
N THR A 209 -6.83 -4.88 -4.95
CA THR A 209 -6.25 -5.04 -3.60
C THR A 209 -5.21 -6.16 -3.57
N VAL A 210 -5.40 -7.23 -4.35
CA VAL A 210 -4.38 -8.28 -4.53
C VAL A 210 -3.15 -7.75 -5.27
N ARG A 211 -3.32 -6.95 -6.34
CA ARG A 211 -2.20 -6.24 -7.00
C ARG A 211 -1.42 -5.35 -6.03
N ARG A 212 -2.13 -4.65 -5.14
CA ARG A 212 -1.51 -3.81 -4.10
C ARG A 212 -0.71 -4.64 -3.09
N VAL A 213 -1.30 -5.69 -2.50
CA VAL A 213 -0.59 -6.55 -1.52
C VAL A 213 0.62 -7.26 -2.16
N ALA A 214 0.51 -7.71 -3.41
CA ALA A 214 1.66 -8.25 -4.16
C ALA A 214 2.76 -7.19 -4.39
N THR A 215 2.38 -5.97 -4.77
CA THR A 215 3.31 -4.85 -4.95
C THR A 215 3.99 -4.45 -3.65
N ASP A 216 3.24 -4.27 -2.56
CA ASP A 216 3.74 -3.92 -1.23
C ASP A 216 4.72 -4.99 -0.72
N SER A 217 4.41 -6.26 -0.96
CA SER A 217 5.28 -7.42 -0.62
C SER A 217 6.59 -7.41 -1.42
N LEU A 218 6.52 -7.23 -2.75
CA LEU A 218 7.71 -7.17 -3.60
C LEU A 218 8.59 -5.94 -3.29
N CYS A 219 7.98 -4.80 -2.95
CA CYS A 219 8.70 -3.62 -2.47
C CYS A 219 9.41 -3.88 -1.13
N SER A 220 8.76 -4.60 -0.21
CA SER A 220 9.31 -4.94 1.11
C SER A 220 10.50 -5.91 1.02
N LEU A 221 10.55 -6.77 -0.01
CA LEU A 221 11.70 -7.61 -0.35
C LEU A 221 12.87 -6.82 -0.97
N GLY A 222 12.62 -5.62 -1.48
CA GLY A 222 13.63 -4.73 -2.05
C GLY A 222 14.42 -5.38 -3.19
N GLY A 223 15.75 -5.25 -3.15
CA GLY A 223 16.66 -5.82 -4.16
C GLY A 223 16.51 -7.34 -4.37
N ALA A 224 15.95 -8.09 -3.42
CA ALA A 224 15.69 -9.53 -3.59
C ALA A 224 14.58 -9.84 -4.61
N ALA A 225 13.67 -8.91 -4.89
CA ALA A 225 12.61 -9.07 -5.90
C ALA A 225 13.11 -8.80 -7.34
N VAL A 226 14.21 -8.07 -7.52
CA VAL A 226 14.74 -7.66 -8.83
C VAL A 226 14.99 -8.84 -9.80
N PRO A 227 15.57 -10.00 -9.41
CA PRO A 227 15.77 -11.14 -10.31
C PRO A 227 14.47 -11.75 -10.85
N TYR A 228 13.36 -11.56 -10.15
CA TYR A 228 12.03 -12.05 -10.51
C TYR A 228 11.32 -11.04 -11.41
N LEU A 229 11.27 -9.76 -11.01
CA LEU A 229 10.74 -8.66 -11.81
C LEU A 229 11.43 -8.53 -13.18
N LYS A 230 12.72 -8.86 -13.25
CA LYS A 230 13.49 -8.96 -14.50
C LYS A 230 12.94 -9.97 -15.51
N LYS A 231 12.21 -11.01 -15.07
CA LYS A 231 11.56 -11.99 -15.95
C LYS A 231 10.37 -11.35 -16.68
N VAL A 232 9.67 -10.42 -16.03
CA VAL A 232 8.52 -9.68 -16.57
C VAL A 232 8.96 -8.51 -17.45
N ILE A 233 10.06 -7.82 -17.16
CA ILE A 233 10.62 -6.78 -18.05
C ILE A 233 11.32 -7.44 -19.25
N SER A 234 10.54 -7.93 -20.22
CA SER A 234 11.00 -8.68 -21.41
C SER A 234 10.24 -8.26 -22.69
N PRO A 235 10.75 -8.61 -23.90
CA PRO A 235 10.08 -8.25 -25.17
C PRO A 235 8.76 -9.00 -25.46
N ASP A 236 8.55 -10.15 -24.82
CA ASP A 236 7.42 -11.07 -25.10
C ASP A 236 6.35 -11.05 -23.98
N SER A 237 6.52 -10.18 -22.98
CA SER A 237 5.60 -10.00 -21.84
C SER A 237 4.37 -9.17 -22.20
N ASP A 238 3.30 -9.24 -21.39
CA ASP A 238 2.20 -8.27 -21.52
C ASP A 238 2.64 -6.86 -21.06
N LYS A 239 2.03 -5.83 -21.67
CA LYS A 239 2.33 -4.43 -21.39
C LYS A 239 1.93 -4.01 -19.97
N ASP A 240 0.84 -4.54 -19.43
CA ASP A 240 0.31 -4.13 -18.13
C ASP A 240 1.13 -4.81 -17.01
N ASP A 241 1.55 -6.06 -17.21
CA ASP A 241 2.58 -6.74 -16.39
C ASP A 241 3.90 -5.94 -16.36
N MET A 242 4.39 -5.49 -17.53
CA MET A 242 5.62 -4.68 -17.64
C MET A 242 5.51 -3.34 -16.91
N ILE A 243 4.34 -2.70 -16.94
CA ILE A 243 4.09 -1.42 -16.27
C ILE A 243 4.10 -1.61 -14.75
N LEU A 244 3.38 -2.61 -14.24
CA LEU A 244 3.37 -2.94 -12.82
C LEU A 244 4.79 -3.31 -12.34
N ALA A 245 5.49 -4.19 -13.05
CA ALA A 245 6.87 -4.55 -12.70
C ALA A 245 7.84 -3.37 -12.76
N ALA A 246 7.67 -2.43 -13.70
CA ALA A 246 8.48 -1.21 -13.77
C ALA A 246 8.22 -0.29 -12.57
N ASN A 247 6.95 -0.11 -12.19
CA ASN A 247 6.58 0.67 -11.00
C ASN A 247 7.19 0.07 -9.72
N VAL A 248 7.11 -1.26 -9.54
CA VAL A 248 7.72 -1.96 -8.39
C VAL A 248 9.25 -1.78 -8.38
N LEU A 249 9.94 -1.92 -9.52
CA LEU A 249 11.39 -1.62 -9.60
C LEU A 249 11.70 -0.15 -9.25
N GLY A 250 10.81 0.78 -9.63
CA GLY A 250 10.89 2.20 -9.29
C GLY A 250 10.75 2.48 -7.79
N PHE A 251 9.81 1.81 -7.11
CA PHE A 251 9.61 1.90 -5.66
C PHE A 251 10.72 1.23 -4.85
N ILE A 252 11.27 0.10 -5.34
CA ILE A 252 12.39 -0.62 -4.72
C ILE A 252 13.67 0.24 -4.65
N GLY A 253 13.89 1.13 -5.61
CA GLY A 253 15.04 2.06 -5.60
C GLY A 253 16.41 1.40 -5.84
N ASP A 254 16.45 0.16 -6.33
CA ASP A 254 17.70 -0.61 -6.45
C ASP A 254 18.45 -0.41 -7.79
N LYS A 255 19.77 -0.60 -7.74
CA LYS A 255 20.69 -0.39 -8.88
C LYS A 255 20.61 -1.51 -9.92
N ASP A 256 20.43 -2.75 -9.52
CA ASP A 256 20.26 -3.85 -10.48
C ASP A 256 18.87 -3.74 -11.13
N GLY A 257 17.88 -3.20 -10.39
CA GLY A 257 16.57 -2.81 -10.93
C GLY A 257 16.65 -1.70 -11.97
N LEU A 258 17.43 -0.64 -11.72
CA LEU A 258 17.74 0.38 -12.73
C LEU A 258 18.42 -0.22 -13.96
N ASP A 259 19.34 -1.17 -13.79
CA ASP A 259 20.02 -1.81 -14.90
C ASP A 259 19.07 -2.65 -15.78
N VAL A 260 18.02 -3.25 -15.20
CA VAL A 260 16.91 -3.89 -15.94
C VAL A 260 16.10 -2.86 -16.75
N LEU A 261 15.71 -1.74 -16.11
CA LEU A 261 14.92 -0.68 -16.75
C LEU A 261 15.68 -0.02 -17.91
N MET A 262 16.97 0.29 -17.74
CA MET A 262 17.81 0.86 -18.79
C MET A 262 18.01 -0.11 -19.97
N ASP A 263 18.19 -1.41 -19.70
CA ASP A 263 18.33 -2.45 -20.73
C ASP A 263 17.06 -2.56 -21.61
N ALA A 264 15.88 -2.39 -21.00
CA ALA A 264 14.60 -2.37 -21.70
C ALA A 264 14.41 -1.14 -22.60
N VAL A 265 14.90 0.05 -22.19
CA VAL A 265 14.92 1.25 -23.04
C VAL A 265 15.90 1.10 -24.20
N GLU A 266 17.15 0.69 -23.91
CA GLU A 266 18.22 0.59 -24.92
C GLU A 266 17.84 -0.41 -26.04
N LYS A 267 17.22 -1.54 -25.67
CA LYS A 267 16.80 -2.59 -26.61
C LYS A 267 15.37 -2.45 -27.13
N GLN A 268 14.62 -1.46 -26.64
CA GLN A 268 13.23 -1.19 -27.02
C GLN A 268 12.30 -2.41 -26.82
N TYR A 269 12.29 -2.98 -25.61
CA TYR A 269 11.47 -4.16 -25.28
C TYR A 269 9.96 -3.93 -25.50
N SER A 270 9.48 -2.69 -25.40
CA SER A 270 8.16 -2.31 -25.88
C SER A 270 8.20 -1.02 -26.70
N THR A 271 7.26 -0.91 -27.64
CA THR A 271 7.00 0.33 -28.39
C THR A 271 5.81 1.11 -27.83
N ASP A 272 5.09 0.55 -26.85
CA ASP A 272 3.95 1.17 -26.18
C ASP A 272 4.39 2.35 -25.29
N SER A 273 3.70 3.49 -25.43
CA SER A 273 4.04 4.70 -24.67
C SER A 273 3.83 4.57 -23.16
N SER A 274 2.87 3.76 -22.69
CA SER A 274 2.63 3.55 -21.25
C SER A 274 3.74 2.72 -20.61
N VAL A 275 4.23 1.70 -21.32
CA VAL A 275 5.40 0.92 -20.86
C VAL A 275 6.64 1.81 -20.79
N LYS A 276 6.91 2.60 -21.84
CA LYS A 276 8.01 3.59 -21.82
C LYS A 276 7.87 4.60 -20.68
N TYR A 277 6.64 5.10 -20.48
CA TYR A 277 6.32 6.09 -19.45
C TYR A 277 6.64 5.56 -18.05
N ALA A 278 6.12 4.38 -17.70
CA ALA A 278 6.37 3.74 -16.41
C ALA A 278 7.87 3.47 -16.19
N ILE A 279 8.58 3.03 -17.24
CA ILE A 279 10.04 2.81 -17.18
C ILE A 279 10.81 4.12 -16.95
N TYR A 280 10.49 5.21 -17.65
CA TYR A 280 11.17 6.50 -17.43
C TYR A 280 10.84 7.13 -16.07
N GLU A 281 9.60 7.00 -15.60
CA GLU A 281 9.24 7.39 -14.23
C GLU A 281 10.01 6.58 -13.19
N ALA A 282 10.07 5.24 -13.33
CA ALA A 282 10.84 4.38 -12.44
C ALA A 282 12.33 4.72 -12.42
N ILE A 283 12.95 4.99 -13.58
CA ILE A 283 14.34 5.46 -13.67
C ILE A 283 14.52 6.80 -12.93
N GLY A 284 13.54 7.70 -13.04
CA GLY A 284 13.49 8.97 -12.30
C GLY A 284 13.38 8.78 -10.78
N ARG A 285 12.50 7.87 -10.32
CA ARG A 285 12.30 7.51 -8.91
C ARG A 285 13.57 6.91 -8.28
N ILE A 286 14.29 6.04 -9.00
CA ILE A 286 15.55 5.40 -8.52
C ILE A 286 16.73 6.40 -8.48
N GLY A 287 16.72 7.47 -9.27
CA GLY A 287 17.49 8.68 -9.00
C GLY A 287 19.03 8.59 -9.07
N THR A 288 19.61 7.71 -9.89
CA THR A 288 21.09 7.59 -9.98
C THR A 288 21.72 8.37 -11.14
N MET A 289 23.01 8.72 -10.98
CA MET A 289 23.84 9.29 -12.04
C MET A 289 23.96 8.42 -13.32
N LYS A 290 23.62 7.12 -13.26
CA LYS A 290 23.54 6.26 -14.45
C LYS A 290 22.19 6.49 -15.17
N GLY A 291 21.10 6.56 -14.40
CA GLY A 291 19.75 6.85 -14.89
C GLY A 291 19.64 8.22 -15.55
N VAL A 292 20.38 9.22 -15.06
CA VAL A 292 20.51 10.56 -15.70
C VAL A 292 20.83 10.49 -17.19
N ILE A 293 21.63 9.52 -17.64
CA ILE A 293 21.98 9.37 -19.06
C ILE A 293 20.74 8.94 -19.86
N SER A 294 20.06 7.88 -19.41
CA SER A 294 18.84 7.39 -20.05
C SER A 294 17.73 8.45 -20.07
N LEU A 295 17.57 9.21 -18.98
CA LEU A 295 16.63 10.33 -18.91
C LEU A 295 16.99 11.44 -19.92
N ILE A 296 18.26 11.81 -20.07
CA ILE A 296 18.69 12.80 -21.08
C ILE A 296 18.39 12.30 -22.50
N ASP A 297 18.55 11.01 -22.77
CA ASP A 297 18.20 10.42 -24.07
C ASP A 297 16.67 10.42 -24.29
N GLY A 298 15.89 10.19 -23.23
CA GLY A 298 14.42 10.27 -23.20
C GLY A 298 13.82 11.65 -23.54
N LEU A 299 14.60 12.74 -23.41
CA LEU A 299 14.21 14.08 -23.92
C LEU A 299 14.04 14.16 -25.45
N ASN A 300 14.31 13.06 -26.17
CA ASN A 300 14.12 12.96 -27.62
C ASN A 300 12.91 12.10 -28.02
N ASP A 301 12.10 11.60 -27.08
CA ASP A 301 10.79 11.01 -27.42
C ASP A 301 9.82 12.11 -27.93
N GLU A 302 8.75 11.70 -28.61
CA GLU A 302 7.75 12.61 -29.16
C GLU A 302 6.48 12.70 -28.28
N ASP A 303 6.29 11.80 -27.30
CA ASP A 303 5.18 11.87 -26.36
C ASP A 303 5.40 12.96 -25.30
N GLU A 304 4.47 13.92 -25.15
CA GLU A 304 4.62 15.01 -24.18
C GLU A 304 4.53 14.52 -22.73
N LEU A 305 3.84 13.41 -22.45
CA LEU A 305 3.77 12.83 -21.11
C LEU A 305 5.09 12.12 -20.73
N ILE A 306 5.73 11.43 -21.68
CA ILE A 306 7.08 10.86 -21.47
C ILE A 306 8.10 11.97 -21.19
N ILE A 307 8.06 13.08 -21.97
CA ILE A 307 8.92 14.25 -21.72
C ILE A 307 8.68 14.83 -20.32
N VAL A 308 7.43 14.87 -19.84
CA VAL A 308 7.10 15.33 -18.47
C VAL A 308 7.68 14.38 -17.41
N ALA A 309 7.51 13.06 -17.52
CA ALA A 309 8.10 12.10 -16.58
C ALA A 309 9.64 12.20 -16.53
N VAL A 310 10.28 12.28 -17.69
CA VAL A 310 11.72 12.47 -17.82
C VAL A 310 12.19 13.75 -17.13
N LEU A 311 11.45 14.86 -17.27
CA LEU A 311 11.79 16.14 -16.63
C LEU A 311 11.55 16.14 -15.13
N THR A 312 10.48 15.51 -14.64
CA THR A 312 10.24 15.26 -13.21
C THR A 312 11.42 14.49 -12.60
N GLY A 313 11.86 13.41 -13.26
CA GLY A 313 13.00 12.61 -12.83
C GLY A 313 14.36 13.34 -12.91
N LEU A 314 14.54 14.25 -13.87
CA LEU A 314 15.78 15.03 -13.98
C LEU A 314 15.85 16.19 -12.96
N ASP A 315 14.73 16.72 -12.46
CA ASP A 315 14.73 17.91 -11.58
C ASP A 315 15.33 17.64 -10.19
N SER A 316 15.27 16.41 -9.70
CA SER A 316 15.96 15.96 -8.48
C SER A 316 17.45 15.68 -8.69
N LEU A 317 17.89 15.54 -9.95
CA LEU A 317 19.24 15.09 -10.34
C LEU A 317 20.09 16.19 -11.00
N VAL A 318 19.62 17.44 -10.96
CA VAL A 318 20.20 18.59 -11.65
C VAL A 318 21.66 18.81 -11.25
N ASN A 319 22.52 18.88 -12.26
CA ASN A 319 23.93 19.20 -12.13
C ASN A 319 24.42 19.93 -13.39
N PRO A 320 25.62 20.55 -13.40
CA PRO A 320 26.12 21.29 -14.55
C PRO A 320 26.24 20.47 -15.85
N GLY A 321 26.37 19.14 -15.76
CA GLY A 321 26.35 18.24 -16.91
C GLY A 321 24.96 18.11 -17.55
N VAL A 322 23.93 17.92 -16.72
CA VAL A 322 22.51 17.90 -17.14
C VAL A 322 22.14 19.23 -17.79
N ILE A 323 22.39 20.35 -17.11
CA ILE A 323 22.07 21.68 -17.64
C ILE A 323 22.77 21.93 -18.98
N LYS A 324 24.07 21.62 -19.10
CA LYS A 324 24.80 21.73 -20.38
C LYS A 324 24.16 20.87 -21.48
N LYS A 325 23.73 19.64 -21.17
CA LYS A 325 23.06 18.76 -22.14
C LYS A 325 21.69 19.29 -22.56
N MET A 326 20.91 19.84 -21.63
CA MET A 326 19.65 20.49 -21.96
C MET A 326 19.86 21.75 -22.80
N VAL A 327 20.88 22.56 -22.52
CA VAL A 327 21.28 23.70 -23.37
C VAL A 327 21.64 23.25 -24.78
N GLU A 328 22.43 22.17 -24.94
CA GLU A 328 22.75 21.58 -26.23
C GLU A 328 21.47 21.17 -27.01
N ILE A 329 20.58 20.40 -26.38
CA ILE A 329 19.34 19.89 -27.00
C ILE A 329 18.35 21.03 -27.34
N ILE A 330 18.14 21.99 -26.44
CA ILE A 330 17.20 23.11 -26.66
C ILE A 330 17.74 24.07 -27.74
N SER A 331 19.07 24.19 -27.89
CA SER A 331 19.70 25.04 -28.90
C SER A 331 19.52 24.53 -30.34
N GLU A 332 19.17 23.26 -30.55
CA GLU A 332 18.77 22.72 -31.85
C GLU A 332 17.44 23.34 -32.35
N GLY A 333 16.58 23.78 -31.42
CA GLY A 333 15.32 24.44 -31.71
C GLY A 333 14.20 23.49 -32.15
N GLY A 334 13.37 23.95 -33.09
CA GLY A 334 12.24 23.19 -33.62
C GLY A 334 11.13 22.90 -32.61
N SER A 335 10.33 21.88 -32.91
CA SER A 335 9.25 21.37 -32.04
C SER A 335 9.78 20.85 -30.71
N LYS A 336 10.86 20.05 -30.73
CA LYS A 336 11.49 19.43 -29.55
C LYS A 336 11.85 20.45 -28.47
N ALA A 337 12.56 21.52 -28.83
CA ALA A 337 12.87 22.60 -27.88
C ALA A 337 11.61 23.23 -27.27
N GLY A 338 10.54 23.40 -28.07
CA GLY A 338 9.25 23.89 -27.59
C GLY A 338 8.54 22.92 -26.64
N LYS A 339 8.62 21.60 -26.89
CA LYS A 339 8.08 20.55 -26.00
C LYS A 339 8.80 20.55 -24.66
N ILE A 340 10.14 20.50 -24.66
CA ILE A 340 10.97 20.50 -23.44
C ILE A 340 10.68 21.76 -22.59
N LEU A 341 10.63 22.95 -23.22
CA LEU A 341 10.35 24.19 -22.49
C LEU A 341 8.94 24.24 -21.87
N ARG A 342 7.92 23.65 -22.51
CA ARG A 342 6.60 23.47 -21.87
C ARG A 342 6.64 22.41 -20.78
N GLY A 343 7.33 21.30 -21.02
CA GLY A 343 7.48 20.19 -20.08
C GLY A 343 8.11 20.64 -18.75
N ILE A 344 9.11 21.51 -18.78
CA ILE A 344 9.74 22.07 -17.56
C ILE A 344 8.71 22.83 -16.72
N VAL A 345 7.83 23.61 -17.38
CA VAL A 345 6.77 24.37 -16.70
C VAL A 345 5.69 23.43 -16.18
N THR A 346 5.20 22.49 -17.00
CA THR A 346 4.20 21.49 -16.62
C THR A 346 4.67 20.67 -15.42
N ALA A 347 5.85 20.03 -15.52
CA ALA A 347 6.47 19.22 -14.46
C ALA A 347 6.86 20.02 -13.20
N ARG A 348 6.72 21.35 -13.20
CA ARG A 348 7.20 22.26 -12.14
C ARG A 348 8.68 22.04 -11.81
N ALA A 349 9.49 21.77 -12.84
CA ALA A 349 10.91 21.45 -12.72
C ALA A 349 11.75 22.72 -12.41
N VAL A 350 11.71 23.14 -11.15
CA VAL A 350 12.25 24.41 -10.66
C VAL A 350 13.79 24.42 -10.57
N ASN A 351 14.43 23.27 -10.41
CA ASN A 351 15.90 23.19 -10.36
C ASN A 351 16.51 23.24 -11.77
N ILE A 352 15.86 22.58 -12.74
CA ILE A 352 16.16 22.68 -14.17
C ILE A 352 15.95 24.14 -14.62
N PHE A 353 14.85 24.76 -14.21
CA PHE A 353 14.59 26.18 -14.47
C PHE A 353 15.72 27.06 -13.94
N ALA A 354 16.15 26.90 -12.69
CA ALA A 354 17.22 27.73 -12.12
C ALA A 354 18.55 27.56 -12.88
N GLY A 355 18.87 26.35 -13.35
CA GLY A 355 20.04 26.11 -14.19
C GLY A 355 19.95 26.71 -15.59
N LEU A 356 18.76 26.76 -16.20
CA LEU A 356 18.52 27.29 -17.55
C LEU A 356 18.16 28.79 -17.59
N TYR A 357 17.80 29.41 -16.46
CA TYR A 357 17.34 30.80 -16.38
C TYR A 357 18.40 31.79 -16.91
N SER A 358 19.67 31.58 -16.58
CA SER A 358 20.79 32.42 -17.03
C SER A 358 21.17 32.23 -18.51
N GLU A 359 20.62 31.26 -19.22
CA GLU A 359 21.06 30.84 -20.57
C GLU A 359 20.49 31.71 -21.71
N GLY A 360 20.48 33.03 -21.51
CA GLY A 360 20.44 34.09 -22.53
C GLY A 360 19.20 34.17 -23.44
N LYS A 361 18.98 33.19 -24.31
CA LYS A 361 17.73 33.02 -25.07
C LYS A 361 16.83 31.96 -24.43
N ILE A 362 17.42 30.89 -23.89
CA ILE A 362 16.69 29.76 -23.32
C ILE A 362 15.90 30.22 -22.09
N GLY A 363 16.56 30.87 -21.13
CA GLY A 363 15.89 31.45 -19.96
C GLY A 363 14.72 32.37 -20.29
N ARG A 364 14.86 33.26 -21.29
CA ARG A 364 13.76 34.13 -21.74
C ARG A 364 12.61 33.37 -22.42
N PHE A 365 12.88 32.31 -23.19
CA PHE A 365 11.81 31.47 -23.74
C PHE A 365 11.13 30.65 -22.65
N LEU A 366 11.90 30.14 -21.67
CA LEU A 366 11.38 29.42 -20.51
C LEU A 366 10.50 30.32 -19.64
N MET A 367 10.95 31.55 -19.34
CA MET A 367 10.17 32.53 -18.60
C MET A 367 8.90 32.95 -19.35
N ASN A 368 8.96 33.04 -20.68
CA ASN A 368 7.76 33.27 -21.50
C ASN A 368 6.79 32.07 -21.44
N ALA A 369 7.27 30.83 -21.28
CA ALA A 369 6.42 29.66 -21.07
C ALA A 369 5.81 29.65 -19.66
N VAL A 370 6.55 30.07 -18.62
CA VAL A 370 6.00 30.25 -17.26
C VAL A 370 4.91 31.32 -17.26
N VAL A 371 5.16 32.52 -17.83
CA VAL A 371 4.18 33.63 -17.92
C VAL A 371 2.97 33.29 -18.82
N ALA A 372 3.12 32.32 -19.74
CA ALA A 372 2.01 31.81 -20.55
C ALA A 372 1.22 30.68 -19.88
N SER A 373 1.63 30.23 -18.68
CA SER A 373 0.83 29.31 -17.88
C SER A 373 -0.46 29.99 -17.41
N LYS A 374 -1.48 29.17 -17.15
CA LYS A 374 -2.66 29.59 -16.38
C LYS A 374 -2.58 29.15 -14.91
N ASP A 375 -1.73 28.17 -14.61
CA ASP A 375 -1.64 27.56 -13.28
C ASP A 375 -0.93 28.46 -12.27
N MET A 376 -1.67 28.86 -11.23
CA MET A 376 -1.19 29.71 -10.14
C MET A 376 -0.19 29.00 -9.22
N VAL A 377 -0.24 27.67 -9.12
CA VAL A 377 0.73 26.88 -8.34
C VAL A 377 2.04 26.70 -9.10
N VAL A 378 1.99 26.60 -10.44
CA VAL A 378 3.14 26.83 -11.32
C VAL A 378 3.72 28.23 -11.11
N HIS A 379 2.90 29.29 -11.19
CA HIS A 379 3.38 30.65 -10.99
C HIS A 379 4.06 30.86 -9.64
N GLU A 380 3.50 30.33 -8.55
CA GLU A 380 4.09 30.47 -7.21
C GLU A 380 5.37 29.65 -7.05
N ALA A 381 5.43 28.42 -7.59
CA ALA A 381 6.65 27.61 -7.57
C ALA A 381 7.82 28.31 -8.28
N PHE A 382 7.59 28.90 -9.46
CA PHE A 382 8.61 29.67 -10.16
C PHE A 382 8.86 31.06 -9.53
N ARG A 383 7.87 31.69 -8.89
CA ARG A 383 8.06 32.93 -8.09
C ARG A 383 9.04 32.69 -6.94
N LEU A 384 8.82 31.64 -6.15
CA LEU A 384 9.71 31.27 -5.05
C LEU A 384 11.13 30.98 -5.56
N LYS A 385 11.26 30.23 -6.66
CA LYS A 385 12.58 29.95 -7.26
C LYS A 385 13.27 31.21 -7.81
N LEU A 386 12.53 32.16 -8.38
CA LEU A 386 13.09 33.46 -8.79
C LEU A 386 13.55 34.31 -7.59
N VAL A 387 12.88 34.22 -6.44
CA VAL A 387 13.33 34.86 -5.19
C VAL A 387 14.63 34.24 -4.68
N GLU A 388 14.81 32.92 -4.82
CA GLU A 388 16.09 32.25 -4.51
C GLU A 388 17.23 32.66 -5.46
N ILE A 389 16.95 32.84 -6.75
CA ILE A 389 17.92 33.27 -7.77
C ILE A 389 18.35 34.73 -7.53
N GLY A 390 17.38 35.62 -7.32
CA GLY A 390 17.59 37.03 -7.02
C GLY A 390 18.18 37.88 -8.15
N GLY A 391 18.44 39.15 -7.83
CA GLY A 391 18.94 40.16 -8.77
C GLY A 391 17.83 40.85 -9.59
N ASP A 392 18.21 41.92 -10.30
CA ASP A 392 17.27 42.83 -10.95
C ASP A 392 16.42 42.17 -12.05
N GLU A 393 16.99 41.21 -12.80
CA GLU A 393 16.28 40.49 -13.87
C GLU A 393 15.22 39.54 -13.29
N ALA A 394 15.56 38.76 -12.25
CA ALA A 394 14.60 37.91 -11.55
C ALA A 394 13.49 38.72 -10.87
N GLN A 395 13.83 39.88 -10.28
CA GLN A 395 12.84 40.77 -9.68
C GLN A 395 11.89 41.40 -10.73
N ALA A 396 12.38 41.67 -11.95
CA ALA A 396 11.55 42.11 -13.06
C ALA A 396 10.64 40.99 -13.60
N ASP A 397 11.13 39.74 -13.64
CA ASP A 397 10.34 38.59 -14.06
C ASP A 397 9.29 38.16 -13.02
N ILE A 398 9.58 38.28 -11.72
CA ILE A 398 8.59 38.14 -10.63
C ILE A 398 7.41 39.10 -10.82
N ALA A 399 7.66 40.32 -11.30
CA ALA A 399 6.64 41.33 -11.57
C ALA A 399 5.84 41.08 -12.88
N ARG A 400 6.20 40.06 -13.66
CA ARG A 400 5.42 39.58 -14.82
C ARG A 400 4.47 38.43 -14.47
N LEU A 401 4.66 37.78 -13.31
CA LEU A 401 3.82 36.69 -12.83
C LEU A 401 2.59 37.26 -12.09
N PRO A 402 1.35 36.86 -12.45
CA PRO A 402 0.14 37.41 -11.86
C PRO A 402 0.09 37.24 -10.34
N GLU A 403 -0.39 38.26 -9.63
CA GLU A 403 -0.59 38.20 -8.18
C GLU A 403 -1.70 37.21 -7.82
N HIS A 404 -1.65 36.69 -6.58
CA HIS A 404 -2.53 35.62 -6.14
C HIS A 404 -3.95 36.16 -5.88
N VAL A 405 -4.87 35.91 -6.83
CA VAL A 405 -6.30 36.19 -6.69
C VAL A 405 -7.04 34.86 -6.56
N SER A 406 -7.39 34.48 -5.32
CA SER A 406 -8.36 33.40 -5.11
C SER A 406 -9.71 33.84 -5.66
N GLY A 407 -10.38 32.95 -6.40
CA GLY A 407 -11.57 33.29 -7.18
C GLY A 407 -12.55 32.12 -7.27
N GLU A 408 -13.83 32.46 -7.36
CA GLU A 408 -15.01 31.59 -7.28
C GLU A 408 -15.14 30.69 -8.54
N GLY A 409 -14.19 29.77 -8.73
CA GLY A 409 -14.16 28.81 -9.84
C GLY A 409 -14.63 27.41 -9.46
N LYS A 410 -14.91 26.57 -10.47
CA LYS A 410 -15.17 25.14 -10.29
C LYS A 410 -13.94 24.45 -9.72
N ARG A 411 -14.07 23.55 -8.75
CA ARG A 411 -12.95 22.83 -8.12
C ARG A 411 -12.82 21.43 -8.68
N ALA A 412 -11.60 20.94 -8.87
CA ALA A 412 -11.34 19.60 -9.36
C ALA A 412 -10.24 18.91 -8.56
N LEU A 413 -10.47 17.67 -8.16
CA LEU A 413 -9.48 16.86 -7.45
C LEU A 413 -8.78 15.90 -8.43
N ALA A 414 -7.46 15.84 -8.39
CA ALA A 414 -6.66 14.89 -9.15
C ALA A 414 -5.83 14.00 -8.21
N VAL A 415 -5.97 12.67 -8.35
CA VAL A 415 -5.40 11.66 -7.43
C VAL A 415 -4.57 10.66 -8.22
N ASP A 416 -3.26 10.59 -7.98
CA ASP A 416 -2.32 9.75 -8.75
C ASP A 416 -0.99 9.71 -7.98
N ASP A 417 -0.34 8.55 -7.87
CA ASP A 417 0.95 8.44 -7.18
C ASP A 417 2.09 9.11 -7.99
N SER A 418 1.88 9.27 -9.30
CA SER A 418 2.81 9.94 -10.17
C SER A 418 2.73 11.46 -10.06
N LYS A 419 3.80 12.05 -9.53
CA LYS A 419 4.02 13.50 -9.52
C LYS A 419 4.04 14.08 -10.94
N SER A 420 4.42 13.27 -11.95
CA SER A 420 4.32 13.62 -13.38
C SER A 420 2.88 13.76 -13.85
N MET A 421 2.01 12.83 -13.44
CA MET A 421 0.58 12.88 -13.75
C MET A 421 -0.12 14.01 -13.01
N LEU A 422 0.08 14.16 -11.70
CA LEU A 422 -0.49 15.26 -10.90
C LEU A 422 -0.13 16.63 -11.49
N ALA A 423 1.11 16.79 -11.97
CA ALA A 423 1.57 17.98 -12.67
C ALA A 423 0.86 18.19 -14.02
N LEU A 424 0.63 17.12 -14.80
CA LEU A 424 -0.12 17.17 -16.05
C LEU A 424 -1.62 17.48 -15.83
N TYR A 425 -2.30 16.78 -14.91
CA TYR A 425 -3.72 17.03 -14.60
C TYR A 425 -3.93 18.46 -14.15
N ARG A 426 -3.07 18.97 -13.25
CA ARG A 426 -3.10 20.37 -12.78
C ARG A 426 -3.03 21.37 -13.95
N SER A 427 -2.11 21.14 -14.88
CA SER A 427 -1.98 21.96 -16.11
C SER A 427 -3.24 21.90 -16.98
N ILE A 428 -3.80 20.70 -17.20
CA ILE A 428 -5.00 20.49 -18.03
C ILE A 428 -6.24 21.11 -17.38
N LEU A 429 -6.52 20.80 -16.11
CA LEU A 429 -7.64 21.31 -15.31
C LEU A 429 -7.65 22.84 -15.27
N THR A 430 -6.51 23.46 -14.94
CA THR A 430 -6.41 24.93 -14.95
C THR A 430 -6.61 25.50 -16.34
N SER A 431 -6.15 24.79 -17.39
CA SER A 431 -6.35 25.24 -18.76
C SER A 431 -7.82 25.22 -19.21
N ALA A 432 -8.62 24.33 -18.62
CA ALA A 432 -10.07 24.20 -18.79
C ALA A 432 -10.90 25.13 -17.86
N GLY A 433 -10.28 25.75 -16.85
CA GLY A 433 -10.92 26.75 -15.98
C GLY A 433 -11.29 26.24 -14.57
N TYR A 434 -10.79 25.07 -14.16
CA TYR A 434 -10.95 24.56 -12.79
C TYR A 434 -9.83 25.06 -11.87
N GLU A 435 -10.08 25.07 -10.56
CA GLU A 435 -9.07 25.10 -9.50
C GLU A 435 -8.65 23.66 -9.15
N PRO A 436 -7.43 23.22 -9.51
CA PRO A 436 -6.97 21.86 -9.23
C PRO A 436 -6.38 21.69 -7.82
N VAL A 437 -7.04 20.84 -7.03
CA VAL A 437 -6.50 20.20 -5.83
C VAL A 437 -5.86 18.86 -6.22
N VAL A 438 -4.82 18.42 -5.51
CA VAL A 438 -4.14 17.14 -5.78
C VAL A 438 -3.91 16.33 -4.50
N ALA A 439 -3.87 15.01 -4.64
CA ALA A 439 -3.52 14.03 -3.60
C ALA A 439 -2.61 12.94 -4.21
N GLU A 440 -1.64 12.41 -3.46
CA GLU A 440 -0.68 11.41 -3.96
C GLU A 440 -1.16 9.94 -3.77
N ASN A 441 -2.37 9.74 -3.24
CA ASN A 441 -3.04 8.44 -3.06
C ASN A 441 -4.53 8.62 -2.69
N GLY A 442 -5.30 7.53 -2.71
CA GLY A 442 -6.73 7.54 -2.37
C GLY A 442 -7.08 7.94 -0.93
N GLN A 443 -6.16 7.75 0.02
CA GLN A 443 -6.39 8.08 1.43
C GLN A 443 -6.31 9.60 1.65
N GLU A 444 -5.29 10.27 1.11
CA GLU A 444 -5.22 11.74 1.06
C GLU A 444 -6.43 12.36 0.35
N ALA A 445 -6.90 11.74 -0.73
CA ALA A 445 -8.07 12.19 -1.47
C ALA A 445 -9.38 12.06 -0.66
N TYR A 446 -9.53 10.96 0.08
CA TYR A 446 -10.65 10.74 0.98
C TYR A 446 -10.61 11.67 2.20
N GLU A 447 -9.43 11.97 2.75
CA GLU A 447 -9.27 12.94 3.84
C GLU A 447 -9.69 14.35 3.44
N LEU A 448 -9.46 14.80 2.20
CA LEU A 448 -9.99 16.08 1.71
C LEU A 448 -11.52 16.10 1.75
N VAL A 449 -12.15 15.02 1.27
CA VAL A 449 -13.61 14.85 1.27
C VAL A 449 -14.17 14.83 2.70
N GLU A 450 -13.56 14.12 3.64
CA GLU A 450 -14.00 14.11 5.06
C GLU A 450 -13.81 15.44 5.78
N ASN A 451 -12.83 16.27 5.36
CA ASN A 451 -12.67 17.64 5.85
C ASN A 451 -13.73 18.62 5.28
N GLY A 452 -14.56 18.19 4.33
CA GLY A 452 -15.65 18.97 3.75
C GLY A 452 -15.28 19.78 2.51
N ASP A 453 -14.22 19.41 1.79
CA ASP A 453 -13.88 20.03 0.50
C ASP A 453 -14.87 19.59 -0.60
N GLU A 454 -15.62 20.54 -1.17
CA GLU A 454 -16.50 20.31 -2.32
C GLU A 454 -15.70 20.35 -3.65
N PHE A 455 -16.10 19.52 -4.62
CA PHE A 455 -15.51 19.43 -5.96
C PHE A 455 -16.61 19.29 -7.03
N ASP A 456 -16.34 19.74 -8.25
CA ASP A 456 -17.20 19.55 -9.44
C ASP A 456 -16.86 18.26 -10.20
N VAL A 457 -15.62 17.77 -10.07
CA VAL A 457 -15.12 16.55 -10.74
C VAL A 457 -13.91 15.98 -10.03
N ILE A 458 -13.79 14.65 -10.06
CA ILE A 458 -12.63 13.89 -9.60
C ILE A 458 -11.97 13.20 -10.79
N ILE A 459 -10.64 13.24 -10.83
CA ILE A 459 -9.79 12.44 -11.70
C ILE A 459 -8.94 11.57 -10.78
N THR A 460 -8.98 10.25 -10.94
CA THR A 460 -8.19 9.32 -10.11
C THR A 460 -7.46 8.30 -10.97
N ASP A 461 -6.22 7.94 -10.64
CA ASP A 461 -5.65 6.70 -11.14
C ASP A 461 -6.40 5.48 -10.56
N MET A 462 -6.23 4.31 -11.16
CA MET A 462 -6.77 3.05 -10.65
C MET A 462 -5.84 2.38 -9.63
N ASN A 463 -4.53 2.34 -9.87
CA ASN A 463 -3.55 1.50 -9.18
C ASN A 463 -2.58 2.36 -8.34
N MET A 464 -2.95 2.69 -7.10
CA MET A 464 -2.15 3.53 -6.19
C MET A 464 -1.75 2.78 -4.90
N PRO A 465 -0.60 3.12 -4.30
CA PRO A 465 -0.22 2.62 -2.97
C PRO A 465 -1.11 3.23 -1.88
N VAL A 466 -1.07 2.64 -0.67
CA VAL A 466 -1.89 3.00 0.51
C VAL A 466 -3.38 2.72 0.31
N MET A 467 -4.03 3.43 -0.62
CA MET A 467 -5.42 3.21 -1.04
C MET A 467 -5.50 3.41 -2.55
N ASP A 468 -6.00 2.40 -3.25
CA ASP A 468 -6.18 2.43 -4.69
C ASP A 468 -7.42 3.25 -5.10
N GLY A 469 -7.54 3.55 -6.39
CA GLY A 469 -8.64 4.39 -6.91
C GLY A 469 -10.01 3.73 -6.81
N MET A 470 -10.07 2.40 -6.70
CA MET A 470 -11.31 1.64 -6.60
C MET A 470 -11.85 1.69 -5.17
N GLU A 471 -10.98 1.48 -4.19
CA GLU A 471 -11.32 1.64 -2.78
C GLU A 471 -11.72 3.09 -2.46
N PHE A 472 -11.00 4.08 -3.01
CA PHE A 472 -11.34 5.50 -2.88
C PHE A 472 -12.74 5.82 -3.41
N VAL A 473 -13.07 5.40 -4.63
CA VAL A 473 -14.40 5.63 -5.22
C VAL A 473 -15.49 4.87 -4.47
N SER A 474 -15.22 3.64 -4.02
CA SER A 474 -16.15 2.87 -3.19
C SER A 474 -16.50 3.60 -1.88
N LYS A 475 -15.50 4.21 -1.22
CA LYS A 475 -15.69 5.04 -0.01
C LYS A 475 -16.43 6.34 -0.33
N LEU A 476 -16.00 7.06 -1.37
CA LEU A 476 -16.62 8.31 -1.85
C LEU A 476 -18.13 8.16 -2.09
N ARG A 477 -18.57 7.06 -2.72
CA ARG A 477 -19.99 6.78 -3.01
C ARG A 477 -20.82 6.44 -1.76
N GLN A 478 -20.17 6.23 -0.60
CA GLN A 478 -20.81 6.08 0.70
C GLN A 478 -20.82 7.39 1.51
N THR A 479 -20.13 8.43 1.06
CA THR A 479 -20.11 9.76 1.67
C THR A 479 -21.27 10.62 1.16
N ALA A 480 -22.09 11.13 2.08
CA ALA A 480 -23.25 11.95 1.75
C ALA A 480 -22.85 13.27 1.08
N GLY A 481 -23.43 13.56 -0.09
CA GLY A 481 -23.10 14.72 -0.95
C GLY A 481 -22.19 14.38 -2.13
N PHE A 482 -21.62 13.17 -2.17
CA PHE A 482 -20.65 12.73 -3.19
C PHE A 482 -21.17 11.55 -4.04
N GLU A 483 -22.44 11.16 -3.89
CA GLU A 483 -23.06 10.01 -4.55
C GLU A 483 -23.04 10.14 -6.08
N ASP A 484 -23.42 11.30 -6.61
CA ASP A 484 -23.53 11.57 -8.06
C ASP A 484 -22.31 12.30 -8.67
N LEU A 485 -21.28 12.61 -7.87
CA LEU A 485 -20.12 13.42 -8.31
C LEU A 485 -19.35 12.75 -9.47
N PRO A 486 -19.12 13.41 -10.63
CA PRO A 486 -18.38 12.80 -11.73
C PRO A 486 -16.96 12.37 -11.35
N VAL A 487 -16.66 11.09 -11.57
CA VAL A 487 -15.33 10.49 -11.40
C VAL A 487 -14.84 9.97 -12.74
N ILE A 488 -13.75 10.52 -13.25
CA ILE A 488 -13.05 10.01 -14.43
C ILE A 488 -11.85 9.20 -13.94
N MET A 489 -11.88 7.88 -14.12
CA MET A 489 -10.74 7.03 -13.77
C MET A 489 -9.74 6.99 -14.92
N VAL A 490 -8.50 7.31 -14.62
CA VAL A 490 -7.38 7.24 -15.53
C VAL A 490 -6.60 5.97 -15.21
N THR A 491 -6.08 5.27 -16.21
CA THR A 491 -5.38 4.00 -15.96
C THR A 491 -4.51 3.58 -17.14
N THR A 492 -3.45 2.80 -16.92
CA THR A 492 -2.77 2.08 -18.00
C THR A 492 -3.53 0.84 -18.47
N GLU A 493 -4.40 0.30 -17.61
CA GLU A 493 -5.01 -1.02 -17.76
C GLU A 493 -5.81 -1.15 -19.06
N SER A 494 -5.47 -2.17 -19.85
CA SER A 494 -6.17 -2.47 -21.09
C SER A 494 -7.38 -3.39 -20.92
N GLU A 495 -7.36 -4.27 -19.92
CA GLU A 495 -8.39 -5.28 -19.66
C GLU A 495 -9.84 -4.74 -19.62
N GLY A 496 -10.77 -5.55 -20.13
CA GLY A 496 -12.21 -5.33 -19.98
C GLY A 496 -12.70 -5.61 -18.55
N SER A 497 -12.12 -6.60 -17.87
CA SER A 497 -12.52 -7.01 -16.50
C SER A 497 -12.42 -5.85 -15.51
N GLN A 498 -11.33 -5.09 -15.58
CA GLN A 498 -11.06 -3.93 -14.73
C GLN A 498 -12.06 -2.81 -14.97
N LYS A 499 -12.45 -2.59 -16.24
CA LYS A 499 -13.39 -1.53 -16.64
C LYS A 499 -14.82 -1.88 -16.25
N GLU A 500 -15.22 -3.15 -16.37
CA GLU A 500 -16.52 -3.62 -15.86
C GLU A 500 -16.60 -3.54 -14.34
N LEU A 501 -15.55 -3.93 -13.62
CA LEU A 501 -15.49 -3.83 -12.15
C LEU A 501 -15.58 -2.36 -11.70
N ALA A 502 -14.79 -1.47 -12.31
CA ALA A 502 -14.77 -0.06 -11.96
C ALA A 502 -16.09 0.69 -12.28
N GLN A 503 -16.82 0.27 -13.31
CA GLN A 503 -18.19 0.74 -13.54
C GLN A 503 -19.14 0.34 -12.40
N LYS A 504 -19.01 -0.88 -11.85
CA LYS A 504 -19.81 -1.32 -10.67
C LYS A 504 -19.46 -0.53 -9.41
N THR A 505 -18.20 -0.14 -9.25
CA THR A 505 -17.72 0.73 -8.15
C THR A 505 -18.28 2.16 -8.22
N GLY A 506 -18.88 2.56 -9.35
CA GLY A 506 -19.49 3.88 -9.52
C GLY A 506 -18.56 4.93 -10.14
N VAL A 507 -17.51 4.52 -10.85
CA VAL A 507 -16.75 5.39 -11.76
C VAL A 507 -17.66 5.85 -12.91
N THR A 508 -17.57 7.12 -13.29
CA THR A 508 -18.41 7.71 -14.35
C THR A 508 -17.89 7.37 -15.75
N ASP A 509 -16.58 7.47 -15.98
CA ASP A 509 -15.95 7.10 -17.25
C ASP A 509 -14.42 6.89 -17.13
N PHE A 510 -13.77 6.45 -18.21
CA PHE A 510 -12.38 6.00 -18.25
C PHE A 510 -11.51 6.70 -19.30
N ILE A 511 -10.23 6.89 -18.96
CA ILE A 511 -9.19 7.33 -19.90
C ILE A 511 -7.98 6.41 -19.76
N THR A 512 -7.57 5.79 -20.87
CA THR A 512 -6.33 4.99 -20.91
C THR A 512 -5.11 5.90 -21.10
N LYS A 513 -4.07 5.71 -20.29
CA LYS A 513 -2.75 6.36 -20.42
C LYS A 513 -2.01 5.79 -21.68
N PRO A 514 -1.16 6.59 -22.37
CA PRO A 514 -1.09 8.04 -22.30
C PRO A 514 -2.32 8.68 -22.96
N PHE A 515 -2.62 9.92 -22.59
CA PHE A 515 -3.70 10.70 -23.19
C PHE A 515 -3.25 12.14 -23.45
N THR A 516 -3.87 12.77 -24.45
CA THR A 516 -3.64 14.18 -24.76
C THR A 516 -4.48 15.09 -23.86
N ALA A 517 -4.03 16.33 -23.67
CA ALA A 517 -4.75 17.35 -22.91
C ALA A 517 -6.20 17.56 -23.37
N ASP A 518 -6.48 17.37 -24.66
CA ASP A 518 -7.80 17.59 -25.23
C ASP A 518 -8.73 16.37 -25.08
N GLN A 519 -8.19 15.14 -24.97
CA GLN A 519 -8.98 13.97 -24.60
C GLN A 519 -9.54 14.08 -23.17
N LEU A 520 -8.71 14.48 -22.21
CA LEU A 520 -9.15 14.67 -20.83
C LEU A 520 -10.18 15.81 -20.70
N LYS A 521 -9.96 16.96 -21.36
CA LYS A 521 -10.98 18.04 -21.42
C LYS A 521 -12.30 17.56 -22.00
N SER A 522 -12.27 16.88 -23.15
CA SER A 522 -13.48 16.39 -23.80
C SER A 522 -14.29 15.41 -22.94
N LYS A 523 -13.63 14.71 -21.99
CA LYS A 523 -14.31 13.86 -21.01
C LYS A 523 -14.86 14.65 -19.82
N ILE A 524 -14.13 15.63 -19.30
CA ILE A 524 -14.65 16.53 -18.25
C ILE A 524 -15.89 17.29 -18.78
N GLU A 525 -15.82 17.82 -20.00
CA GLU A 525 -16.91 18.55 -20.68
C GLU A 525 -18.13 17.66 -21.03
N GLU A 526 -17.99 16.33 -21.02
CA GLU A 526 -19.09 15.38 -21.25
C GLU A 526 -19.95 15.16 -19.98
N TYR A 527 -19.38 15.33 -18.79
CA TYR A 527 -20.04 15.05 -17.51
C TYR A 527 -20.23 16.26 -16.59
N VAL A 528 -19.55 17.39 -16.84
CA VAL A 528 -19.59 18.59 -15.98
C VAL A 528 -20.11 19.81 -16.76
N SER A 529 -21.38 20.18 -16.52
CA SER A 529 -22.06 21.34 -17.12
C SER A 529 -21.71 22.65 -16.45
#